data_AF-A0A2W0B491-F1
#
_entry.id   AF-A0A2W0B491-F1
#
_cell.length_a   1.000
_cell.length_b   1.000
_cell.length_c   1.000
_cell.angle_alpha   90.00
_cell.angle_beta   90.00
_cell.angle_gamma   90.00
#
_symmetry.space_group_name_H-M   'P 1'
#
loop_
_entity.id
_entity.type
_entity.pdbx_description
1 polymer ?
#
loop_
_entity_poly.entity_id
_entity_poly.type
_entity_poly.pdbx_seq_one_letter_code
_entity_poly.pdbx_strand_id
1 'polypeptide(L)'
;MSVLVARGSSAERLFRQRNRAIPEAIVPGIPPTPAHDLKNHGGKTMQNLRFMNFYVGAEAWDAGDTTNIDKALAEAMSDRNLNNVMVQYFSGPISSTFDGSESLPGPAPAMVSQGDVEQLVSTLIHAKQVQRP
;
A
#
# COMPACT_ATOMS: atom_id res chain seq x y z
N MET A 1 -13.49 5.73 -8.30
CA MET A 1 -14.07 6.43 -9.46
C MET A 1 -13.96 5.51 -10.69
N SER A 2 -15.07 5.03 -11.25
CA SER A 2 -15.09 4.15 -12.43
C SER A 2 -15.15 4.97 -13.71
N VAL A 3 -14.16 4.84 -14.60
CA VAL A 3 -14.23 5.48 -15.92
C VAL A 3 -15.12 4.64 -16.83
N LEU A 4 -16.35 5.10 -17.06
CA LEU A 4 -17.29 4.49 -18.00
C LEU A 4 -17.01 5.04 -19.40
N VAL A 5 -16.56 4.17 -20.30
CA VAL A 5 -16.41 4.48 -21.73
C VAL A 5 -17.43 3.70 -22.53
N ALA A 6 -18.02 4.34 -23.55
CA ALA A 6 -18.95 3.68 -24.44
C ALA A 6 -18.23 2.57 -25.24
N ARG A 7 -18.87 1.40 -25.34
CA ARG A 7 -18.36 0.22 -26.05
C ARG A 7 -18.19 0.55 -27.54
N GLY A 8 -17.01 0.30 -28.10
CA GLY A 8 -16.59 0.61 -29.47
C GLY A 8 -16.08 2.04 -29.70
N SER A 9 -16.08 2.90 -28.67
CA SER A 9 -15.69 4.31 -28.85
C SER A 9 -14.19 4.50 -29.09
N SER A 10 -13.82 5.65 -29.66
CA SER A 10 -12.42 6.11 -29.73
C SER A 10 -11.80 6.23 -28.33
N ALA A 11 -12.58 6.66 -27.33
CA ALA A 11 -12.16 6.72 -25.94
C ALA A 11 -11.82 5.33 -25.37
N GLU A 12 -12.62 4.30 -25.66
CA GLU A 12 -12.33 2.92 -25.27
C GLU A 12 -11.05 2.41 -25.96
N ARG A 13 -10.88 2.68 -27.26
CA ARG A 13 -9.68 2.27 -28.01
C ARG A 13 -8.40 2.89 -27.45
N LEU A 14 -8.40 4.20 -27.17
CA LEU A 14 -7.26 4.90 -26.58
C LEU A 14 -6.96 4.40 -25.17
N PHE A 15 -7.98 4.15 -24.36
CA PHE A 15 -7.84 3.58 -23.02
C PHE A 15 -7.21 2.18 -23.07
N ARG A 16 -7.67 1.31 -23.98
CA ARG A 16 -7.10 -0.03 -24.18
C ARG A 16 -5.69 -0.01 -24.78
N GLN A 17 -5.36 0.97 -25.63
CA GLN A 17 -4.00 1.12 -26.18
C GLN A 17 -2.97 1.52 -25.12
N ARG A 18 -3.35 2.36 -24.15
CA ARG A 18 -2.46 2.83 -23.08
C ARG A 18 -2.06 1.73 -22.08
N ASN A 19 -2.89 0.71 -21.90
CA ASN A 19 -2.68 -0.37 -20.91
C ASN A 19 -2.15 -1.68 -21.54
N ARG A 20 -1.34 -1.61 -22.61
CA ARG A 20 -0.76 -2.80 -23.24
C ARG A 20 0.59 -3.16 -22.62
N ALA A 21 0.59 -3.64 -21.38
CA ALA A 21 1.70 -4.47 -20.92
C ALA A 21 1.47 -5.88 -21.45
N ILE A 22 2.38 -6.40 -22.28
CA ILE A 22 2.38 -7.82 -22.65
C ILE A 22 3.22 -8.53 -21.60
N PRO A 23 2.67 -9.47 -20.80
CA PRO A 23 3.44 -10.15 -19.77
C PRO A 23 4.58 -10.98 -20.38
N GLU A 24 5.80 -10.85 -19.86
CA GLU A 24 6.95 -11.66 -20.29
C GLU A 24 6.85 -13.13 -19.81
N ALA A 25 6.02 -13.40 -18.81
CA ALA A 25 5.76 -14.74 -18.31
C ALA A 25 4.26 -14.95 -18.03
N ILE A 26 3.72 -16.10 -18.48
CA ILE A 26 2.34 -16.54 -18.27
C ILE A 26 2.37 -17.78 -17.39
N VAL A 27 1.59 -17.79 -16.30
CA VAL A 27 1.45 -18.98 -15.44
C VAL A 27 0.78 -20.11 -16.24
N PRO A 28 1.37 -21.32 -16.28
CA PRO A 28 0.77 -22.45 -16.99
C PRO A 28 -0.66 -22.75 -16.53
N GLY A 29 -1.58 -22.95 -17.47
CA GLY A 29 -2.98 -23.28 -17.19
C GLY A 29 -3.88 -22.08 -16.85
N ILE A 30 -3.33 -20.87 -16.75
CA ILE A 30 -4.12 -19.64 -16.54
C ILE A 30 -4.04 -18.78 -17.81
N PRO A 31 -5.12 -18.68 -18.61
CA PRO A 31 -5.10 -17.83 -19.79
C PRO A 31 -4.95 -16.36 -19.40
N PRO A 32 -4.08 -15.58 -20.06
CA PRO A 32 -3.96 -14.15 -19.79
C PRO A 32 -5.28 -13.46 -20.09
N THR A 33 -5.74 -12.65 -19.15
CA THR A 33 -7.02 -11.95 -19.26
C THR A 33 -6.80 -10.46 -18.99
N PRO A 34 -6.65 -9.63 -20.05
CA PRO A 34 -6.37 -8.19 -19.90
C PRO A 34 -7.41 -7.40 -19.10
N ALA A 35 -8.58 -8.00 -18.83
CA ALA A 35 -9.60 -7.45 -17.96
C ALA A 35 -9.20 -7.49 -16.47
N HIS A 36 -8.34 -8.43 -16.06
CA HIS A 36 -7.89 -8.65 -14.68
C HIS A 36 -6.53 -8.01 -14.37
N ASP A 37 -5.85 -7.43 -15.37
CA ASP A 37 -4.63 -6.67 -15.14
C ASP A 37 -4.93 -5.48 -14.23
N LEU A 38 -4.12 -5.25 -13.19
CA LEU A 38 -4.30 -4.04 -12.38
C LEU A 38 -4.00 -2.82 -13.25
N LYS A 39 -4.88 -1.84 -13.18
CA LYS A 39 -4.78 -0.60 -13.96
C LYS A 39 -4.24 0.50 -13.08
N ASN A 40 -3.23 1.22 -13.58
CA ASN A 40 -2.82 2.45 -12.92
C ASN A 40 -3.92 3.51 -13.11
N HIS A 41 -4.59 3.86 -12.02
CA HIS A 41 -5.66 4.87 -12.02
C HIS A 41 -5.14 6.31 -11.85
N GLY A 42 -3.81 6.49 -11.83
CA GLY A 42 -3.18 7.76 -11.47
C GLY A 42 -3.19 7.99 -9.95
N GLY A 43 -2.49 9.04 -9.51
CA GLY A 43 -2.33 9.37 -8.10
C GLY A 43 -0.89 9.75 -7.78
N LYS A 44 -0.66 10.21 -6.54
CA LYS A 44 0.69 10.47 -6.05
C LYS A 44 1.37 9.13 -5.78
N THR A 45 2.54 8.92 -6.37
CA THR A 45 3.38 7.76 -6.10
C THR A 45 4.46 8.13 -5.09
N MET A 46 4.81 7.18 -4.21
CA MET A 46 5.94 7.30 -3.29
C MET A 46 7.00 6.29 -3.72
N GLN A 47 7.97 6.72 -4.52
CA GLN A 47 9.05 5.85 -4.98
C GLN A 47 9.94 5.38 -3.82
N ASN A 48 10.17 6.26 -2.84
CA ASN A 48 10.95 5.95 -1.64
C ASN A 48 10.03 6.09 -0.43
N LEU A 49 9.43 4.98 -0.02
CA LEU A 49 8.52 4.94 1.12
C LEU A 49 9.30 4.83 2.42
N ARG A 50 8.95 5.63 3.42
CA ARG A 50 9.32 5.40 4.82
C ARG A 50 8.07 5.17 5.62
N PHE A 51 8.05 4.14 6.45
CA PHE A 51 6.86 3.78 7.21
C PHE A 51 7.23 3.30 8.62
N MET A 52 6.28 3.46 9.55
CA MET A 52 6.39 3.06 10.95
C MET A 52 5.08 2.39 11.34
N ASN A 53 5.14 1.40 12.22
CA ASN A 53 3.94 0.73 12.74
C ASN A 53 3.51 1.35 14.07
N PHE A 54 2.21 1.54 14.25
CA PHE A 54 1.63 1.97 15.51
C PHE A 54 0.65 0.92 16.02
N TYR A 55 0.95 0.32 17.17
CA TYR A 55 0.10 -0.72 17.77
C TYR A 55 -0.91 -0.08 18.72
N VAL A 56 -2.20 -0.21 18.39
CA VAL A 56 -3.29 0.38 19.19
C VAL A 56 -3.68 -0.58 20.32
N GLY A 57 -3.80 -0.06 21.54
CA GLY A 57 -4.27 -0.82 22.71
C GLY A 57 -3.19 -1.20 23.72
N ALA A 58 -2.04 -0.52 23.71
CA ALA A 58 -0.92 -0.74 24.64
C ALA A 58 -0.53 -2.23 24.78
N GLU A 59 -0.83 -2.84 25.93
CA GLU A 59 -0.48 -4.23 26.28
C GLU A 59 -1.44 -5.27 25.67
N ALA A 60 -2.36 -4.86 24.80
CA ALA A 60 -3.27 -5.78 24.11
C ALA A 60 -2.57 -6.69 23.08
N TRP A 61 -1.33 -6.37 22.71
CA TRP A 61 -0.52 -7.15 21.78
C TRP A 61 0.56 -7.94 22.52
N ASP A 62 0.72 -9.19 22.14
CA ASP A 62 1.87 -9.98 22.58
C ASP A 62 3.17 -9.42 21.96
N ALA A 63 4.27 -9.46 22.74
CA ALA A 63 5.57 -8.95 22.29
C ALA A 63 6.17 -9.75 21.13
N GLY A 64 5.89 -11.06 21.08
CA GLY A 64 6.25 -11.91 19.95
C GLY A 64 5.46 -11.55 18.70
N ASP A 65 4.16 -11.25 18.84
CA ASP A 65 3.30 -10.84 17.73
C ASP A 65 3.78 -9.53 17.10
N THR A 66 4.06 -8.50 17.89
CA THR A 66 4.54 -7.21 17.35
C THR A 66 5.91 -7.37 16.67
N THR A 67 6.82 -8.15 17.24
CA THR A 67 8.12 -8.46 16.65
C THR A 67 7.98 -9.19 15.31
N ASN A 68 7.07 -10.17 15.25
CA ASN A 68 6.82 -10.95 14.03
C ASN A 68 6.17 -10.10 12.94
N ILE A 69 5.22 -9.24 13.30
CA ILE A 69 4.56 -8.31 12.36
C ILE A 69 5.57 -7.32 11.79
N ASP A 70 6.37 -6.68 12.65
CA ASP A 70 7.38 -5.72 12.22
C ASP A 70 8.37 -6.35 11.24
N LYS A 71 8.88 -7.54 11.58
CA LYS A 71 9.80 -8.29 10.71
C LYS A 71 9.14 -8.66 9.39
N ALA A 72 7.99 -9.33 9.44
CA ALA A 72 7.33 -9.86 8.25
C ALA A 72 6.91 -8.73 7.29
N LEU A 73 6.40 -7.62 7.82
CA LEU A 73 6.01 -6.47 7.01
C LEU A 73 7.22 -5.76 6.40
N ALA A 74 8.30 -5.55 7.17
CA ALA A 74 9.52 -4.95 6.64
C ALA A 74 10.15 -5.82 5.53
N GLU A 75 10.19 -7.14 5.72
CA GLU A 75 10.65 -8.10 4.72
C GLU A 75 9.76 -8.07 3.47
N ALA A 76 8.43 -8.13 3.62
CA ALA A 76 7.50 -8.09 2.49
C ALA A 76 7.63 -6.78 1.68
N MET A 77 7.71 -5.63 2.37
CA MET A 77 7.81 -4.32 1.71
C MET A 77 9.15 -4.09 1.01
N SER A 78 10.20 -4.82 1.39
CA SER A 78 11.53 -4.75 0.76
C SER A 78 11.83 -5.93 -0.17
N ASP A 79 10.92 -6.90 -0.26
CA ASP A 79 11.08 -8.09 -1.09
C ASP A 79 11.22 -7.73 -2.57
N ARG A 80 12.31 -8.21 -3.19
CA ARG A 80 12.62 -7.88 -4.58
C ARG A 80 11.62 -8.48 -5.56
N ASN A 81 11.10 -9.67 -5.29
CA ASN A 81 10.17 -10.34 -6.21
C ASN A 81 8.81 -9.63 -6.19
N LEU A 82 8.32 -9.26 -5.01
CA LEU A 82 7.11 -8.45 -4.88
C LEU A 82 7.30 -7.06 -5.51
N ASN A 83 8.44 -6.41 -5.25
CA ASN A 83 8.74 -5.10 -5.82
C ASN A 83 8.89 -5.12 -7.35
N ASN A 84 9.33 -6.23 -7.95
CA ASN A 84 9.34 -6.40 -9.41
C ASN A 84 7.94 -6.38 -10.02
N VAL A 85 6.93 -6.88 -9.30
CA VAL A 85 5.52 -6.74 -9.73
C VAL A 85 5.07 -5.29 -9.56
N MET A 86 5.45 -4.64 -8.47
CA MET A 86 5.00 -3.28 -8.18
C MET A 86 5.64 -2.22 -9.09
N VAL A 87 6.88 -2.40 -9.56
CA VAL A 87 7.61 -1.41 -10.36
C VAL A 87 6.89 -1.06 -11.67
N GLN A 88 6.02 -1.94 -12.18
CA GLN A 88 5.20 -1.68 -13.37
C GLN A 88 4.24 -0.48 -13.21
N TYR A 89 4.00 -0.04 -11.97
CA TYR A 89 3.17 1.12 -11.65
C TYR A 89 3.96 2.41 -11.38
N PHE A 90 5.30 2.36 -11.41
CA PHE A 90 6.18 3.48 -11.12
C PHE A 90 7.06 3.83 -12.32
N SER A 91 7.48 5.09 -12.41
CA SER A 91 8.37 5.57 -13.48
C SER A 91 9.86 5.25 -13.24
N GLY A 92 10.19 4.54 -12.16
CA GLY A 92 11.56 4.29 -11.73
C GLY A 92 11.64 3.26 -10.60
N PRO A 93 12.85 2.98 -10.10
CA PRO A 93 13.04 2.02 -9.02
C PRO A 93 12.27 2.47 -7.76
N ILE A 94 11.78 1.48 -7.02
CA ILE A 94 11.07 1.70 -5.76
C ILE A 94 11.88 1.16 -4.59
N SER A 95 11.74 1.80 -3.44
CA SER A 95 12.34 1.37 -2.18
C SER A 95 11.41 1.64 -1.01
N SER A 96 11.60 0.89 0.06
CA SER A 96 10.93 1.10 1.34
C SER A 96 11.94 1.06 2.49
N THR A 97 11.69 1.82 3.55
CA THR A 97 12.46 1.79 4.79
C THR A 97 11.48 1.72 5.96
N PHE A 98 11.71 0.75 6.84
CA PHE A 98 10.98 0.61 8.08
C PHE A 98 11.67 1.44 9.18
N ASP A 99 10.92 2.36 9.77
CA ASP A 99 11.40 3.30 10.80
C ASP A 99 11.14 2.80 12.22
N GLY A 100 10.66 1.57 12.37
CA GLY A 100 10.38 0.92 13.65
C GLY A 100 8.89 0.89 13.99
N SER A 101 8.60 0.68 15.27
CA SER A 101 7.23 0.62 15.76
C SER A 101 7.09 1.25 17.14
N GLU A 102 5.85 1.66 17.45
CA GLU A 102 5.50 2.27 18.73
C GLU A 102 4.13 1.74 19.19
N SER A 103 4.05 1.29 20.44
CA SER A 103 2.75 0.98 21.06
C SER A 103 2.10 2.26 21.56
N LEU A 104 0.88 2.51 21.11
CA LEU A 104 0.10 3.66 21.54
C LEU A 104 -0.57 3.36 22.88
N PRO A 105 -0.55 4.32 23.83
CA PRO A 105 -1.20 4.15 25.12
C PRO A 105 -2.72 4.10 24.97
N GLY A 106 -3.39 3.47 25.93
CA GLY A 106 -4.85 3.39 26.00
C GLY A 106 -5.38 1.96 25.86
N PRO A 107 -6.66 1.75 26.21
CA PRO A 107 -7.28 0.43 26.12
C PRO A 107 -7.42 -0.03 24.67
N ALA A 108 -7.45 -1.34 24.46
CA ALA A 108 -7.80 -1.90 23.16
C ALA A 108 -9.23 -1.50 22.79
N PRO A 109 -9.45 -0.84 21.63
CA PRO A 109 -10.79 -0.47 21.21
C PRO A 109 -11.57 -1.71 20.78
N ALA A 110 -12.81 -1.86 21.25
CA ALA A 110 -13.70 -2.94 20.82
C ALA A 110 -14.18 -2.77 19.36
N MET A 111 -14.20 -1.52 18.88
CA MET A 111 -14.56 -1.15 17.52
C MET A 111 -13.79 0.11 17.13
N VAL A 112 -13.40 0.21 15.87
CA VAL A 112 -12.74 1.38 15.30
C VAL A 112 -13.51 1.79 14.05
N SER A 113 -14.00 3.02 14.02
CA SER A 113 -14.61 3.62 12.83
C SER A 113 -13.58 4.41 12.02
N GLN A 114 -13.94 4.82 10.80
CA GLN A 114 -13.09 5.70 10.00
C GLN A 114 -12.76 7.02 10.73
N GLY A 115 -13.74 7.63 11.40
CA GLY A 115 -13.54 8.87 12.14
C GLY A 115 -12.55 8.71 13.29
N ASP A 116 -12.58 7.56 13.98
CA ASP A 116 -11.63 7.26 15.06
C ASP A 116 -10.19 7.18 14.53
N VAL A 117 -9.99 6.55 13.37
CA VAL A 117 -8.67 6.47 12.71
C VAL A 117 -8.19 7.85 12.26
N GLU A 118 -9.06 8.63 11.62
CA GLU A 118 -8.71 9.98 11.15
C GLU A 118 -8.32 10.90 12.31
N GLN A 119 -9.05 10.82 13.43
CA GLN A 119 -8.73 11.56 14.64
C GLN A 119 -7.40 11.09 15.25
N LEU A 120 -7.19 9.78 15.35
CA LEU A 120 -5.95 9.21 15.89
C LEU A 120 -4.73 9.65 15.08
N VAL A 121 -4.80 9.55 13.76
CA VAL A 121 -3.72 9.98 12.85
C VAL A 121 -3.48 11.48 12.98
N SER A 122 -4.55 12.27 13.06
CA SER A 122 -4.44 13.72 13.27
C SER A 122 -3.70 14.03 14.58
N THR A 123 -4.06 13.38 15.68
CA THR A 123 -3.38 13.55 16.98
C THR A 123 -1.90 13.17 16.92
N LEU A 124 -1.56 12.04 16.27
CA LEU A 124 -0.18 11.59 16.11
C LEU A 124 0.65 12.59 15.30
N ILE A 125 0.10 13.11 14.21
CA ILE A 125 0.78 14.11 13.37
C ILE A 125 1.04 15.37 14.18
N HIS A 126 0.04 15.90 14.89
CA HIS A 126 0.23 17.10 15.72
C HIS A 126 1.25 16.87 16.83
N ALA A 127 1.19 15.74 17.55
CA ALA A 127 2.11 15.41 18.62
C ALA A 127 3.56 15.26 18.13
N LYS A 128 3.78 14.62 16.96
CA LYS A 128 5.11 14.41 16.38
C LYS A 128 5.63 15.65 15.62
N GLN A 129 4.77 16.55 15.16
CA GLN A 129 5.18 17.86 14.62
C GLN A 129 5.78 18.76 15.71
N VAL A 130 5.30 18.64 16.96
CA VAL A 130 5.90 19.33 18.12
C VAL A 130 7.26 18.72 18.52
N GLN A 131 7.60 17.52 18.03
CA GLN A 131 8.83 16.78 18.35
C GLN A 131 9.90 16.79 17.24
N ARG A 132 9.66 17.42 16.08
CA ARG A 132 10.72 17.66 15.10
C ARG A 132 11.44 18.97 15.43
N PRO A 133 12.79 18.98 15.58
CA PRO A 133 13.55 20.23 15.66
C PRO A 133 13.47 21.04 14.36
#